data_AF-A0A452ZQ07-F1
#
_entry.id   AF-A0A452ZQ07-F1
#
_cell.length_a   1.000
_cell.length_b   1.000
_cell.length_c   1.000
_cell.angle_alpha   90.00
_cell.angle_beta   90.00
_cell.angle_gamma   90.00
#
_symmetry.space_group_name_H-M   'P 1'
#
loop_
_entity.id
_entity.type
_entity.pdbx_description
1 polymer ?
#
loop_
_entity_poly.entity_id
_entity_poly.type
_entity_poly.pdbx_seq_one_letter_code
_entity_poly.pdbx_strand_id
1 'polypeptide(L)'
;MSEVFEGYERQYREISAALSRKCAAASALDGDKKQQKLSEIQADVQESESLIRRMDLEARSMQPSVKAGLLAKLREYKSDLNNVKGEIKRLSAPNAQQATREELLESGMSDTLTASSDQRGRLMMTSERLNQSSDRIRESQRTVFETEEIGVSILQDLHNQRQSLLHAHTTVCTLFSQVDLFGTLSHRWS
;
A
#
# COMPACT_ATOMS: atom_id res chain seq x y z
N MET A 1 3.55 -21.05 1.43
CA MET A 1 4.71 -20.33 0.86
C MET A 1 4.80 -20.74 -0.61
N SER A 2 5.24 -19.86 -1.51
CA SER A 2 5.34 -20.20 -2.95
C SER A 2 6.58 -21.07 -3.19
N GLU A 3 6.41 -22.27 -3.76
CA GLU A 3 7.52 -23.17 -4.12
C GLU A 3 8.53 -22.48 -5.06
N VAL A 4 8.04 -21.56 -5.90
CA VAL A 4 8.84 -20.77 -6.83
C VAL A 4 9.76 -19.81 -6.07
N PHE A 5 9.22 -19.12 -5.04
CA PHE A 5 10.02 -18.23 -4.19
C PHE A 5 11.12 -19.01 -3.46
N GLU A 6 10.79 -20.16 -2.89
CA GLU A 6 11.74 -21.00 -2.16
C GLU A 6 12.84 -21.55 -3.08
N GLY A 7 12.50 -21.89 -4.33
CA GLY A 7 13.46 -22.29 -5.36
C GLY A 7 14.48 -21.18 -5.66
N TYR A 8 14.01 -19.95 -5.88
CA TYR A 8 14.90 -18.81 -6.10
C TYR A 8 15.71 -18.46 -4.85
N GLU A 9 15.14 -18.57 -3.65
CA GLU A 9 15.84 -18.31 -2.40
C GLU A 9 16.99 -19.31 -2.20
N ARG A 10 16.78 -20.59 -2.53
CA ARG A 10 17.80 -21.62 -2.45
C ARG A 10 18.97 -21.34 -3.40
N GLN A 11 18.68 -21.01 -4.66
CA GLN A 11 19.69 -20.63 -5.65
C GLN A 11 20.47 -19.40 -5.20
N TYR A 12 19.79 -18.37 -4.69
CA TYR A 12 20.43 -17.17 -4.19
C TYR A 12 21.39 -17.48 -3.02
N ARG A 13 20.97 -18.31 -2.05
CA ARG A 13 21.83 -18.71 -0.93
C ARG A 13 23.06 -19.50 -1.39
N GLU A 14 22.91 -20.37 -2.36
CA GLU A 14 24.02 -21.14 -2.92
C GLU A 14 25.04 -20.24 -3.60
N ILE A 15 24.59 -19.33 -4.46
CA ILE A 15 25.45 -18.36 -5.15
C ILE A 15 26.08 -17.39 -4.14
N SER A 16 25.34 -16.89 -3.16
CA SER A 16 25.85 -16.00 -2.11
C SER A 16 26.96 -16.67 -1.28
N ALA A 17 26.77 -17.92 -0.88
CA ALA A 17 27.81 -18.69 -0.18
C ALA A 17 29.04 -18.94 -1.07
N ALA A 18 28.84 -19.16 -2.38
CA ALA A 18 29.92 -19.30 -3.34
C ALA A 18 30.67 -17.98 -3.55
N LEU A 19 29.97 -16.85 -3.59
CA LEU A 19 30.53 -15.50 -3.73
C LEU A 19 31.52 -15.20 -2.61
N SER A 20 31.15 -15.43 -1.35
CA SER A 20 32.08 -15.20 -0.22
C SER A 20 33.38 -16.02 -0.36
N ARG A 21 33.29 -17.28 -0.80
CA ARG A 21 34.48 -18.12 -1.04
C ARG A 21 35.30 -17.63 -2.23
N LYS A 22 34.64 -17.25 -3.33
CA LYS A 22 35.31 -16.71 -4.52
C LYS A 22 36.00 -15.37 -4.22
N CYS A 23 35.39 -14.49 -3.43
CA CYS A 23 36.00 -13.22 -2.98
C CYS A 23 37.26 -13.46 -2.13
N ALA A 24 37.20 -14.39 -1.17
CA ALA A 24 38.37 -14.76 -0.37
C ALA A 24 39.50 -15.33 -1.25
N ALA A 25 39.16 -16.19 -2.21
CA ALA A 25 40.14 -16.73 -3.16
C ALA A 25 40.73 -15.65 -4.08
N ALA A 26 39.91 -14.72 -4.58
CA ALA A 26 40.37 -13.61 -5.42
C ALA A 26 41.31 -12.64 -4.67
N SER A 27 41.17 -12.54 -3.35
CA SER A 27 42.05 -11.72 -2.50
C SER A 27 43.47 -12.30 -2.40
N ALA A 28 43.65 -13.60 -2.63
CA ALA A 28 44.94 -14.29 -2.58
C ALA A 28 45.60 -14.45 -3.97
N LEU A 29 44.98 -13.93 -5.03
CA LEU A 29 45.46 -14.02 -6.41
C LEU A 29 45.96 -12.65 -6.90
N ASP A 30 46.93 -12.67 -7.81
CA ASP A 30 47.49 -11.49 -8.46
C ASP A 30 47.42 -11.57 -9.99
N GLY A 31 47.51 -10.40 -10.64
CA GLY A 31 47.57 -10.28 -12.11
C GLY A 31 46.35 -10.82 -12.84
N ASP A 32 46.57 -11.47 -13.99
CA ASP A 32 45.51 -11.94 -14.89
C ASP A 32 44.56 -12.96 -14.25
N LYS A 33 45.07 -13.80 -13.32
CA LYS A 33 44.25 -14.77 -12.59
C LYS A 33 43.24 -14.08 -11.66
N LYS A 34 43.62 -12.95 -11.07
CA LYS A 34 42.72 -12.12 -10.25
C LYS A 34 41.64 -11.47 -11.10
N GLN A 35 42.02 -10.90 -12.24
CA GLN A 35 41.09 -10.30 -13.23
C GLN A 35 40.04 -11.31 -13.71
N GLN A 36 40.46 -12.53 -14.09
CA GLN A 36 39.54 -13.58 -14.50
C GLN A 36 38.56 -13.96 -13.37
N LYS A 37 39.07 -14.09 -12.13
CA LYS A 37 38.22 -14.44 -10.98
C LYS A 37 37.24 -13.33 -10.62
N LEU A 38 37.64 -12.07 -10.74
CA LEU A 38 36.76 -10.92 -10.53
C LEU A 38 35.62 -10.88 -11.55
N SER A 39 35.88 -11.24 -12.81
CA SER A 39 34.84 -11.34 -13.85
C SER A 39 33.81 -12.43 -13.53
N GLU A 40 34.27 -13.61 -13.09
CA GLU A 40 33.36 -14.69 -12.62
C GLU A 40 32.51 -14.24 -11.43
N ILE A 41 33.13 -13.56 -10.45
CA ILE A 41 32.42 -13.02 -9.28
C ILE A 41 31.38 -11.98 -9.71
N GLN A 42 31.70 -11.13 -10.68
CA GLN A 42 30.79 -10.11 -11.18
C GLN A 42 29.58 -10.71 -11.91
N ALA A 43 29.77 -11.82 -12.62
CA ALA A 43 28.67 -12.57 -13.24
C ALA A 43 27.73 -13.19 -12.18
N ASP A 44 28.28 -13.84 -11.16
CA ASP A 44 27.51 -14.40 -10.03
C ASP A 44 26.73 -13.32 -9.27
N VAL A 45 27.30 -12.11 -9.13
CA VAL A 45 26.62 -10.96 -8.52
C VAL A 45 25.41 -10.54 -9.37
N GLN A 46 25.57 -10.44 -10.70
CA GLN A 46 24.44 -10.11 -11.59
C GLN A 46 23.35 -11.18 -11.55
N GLU A 47 23.72 -12.45 -11.47
CA GLU A 47 22.78 -13.56 -11.31
C GLU A 47 22.02 -13.45 -9.99
N SER A 48 22.73 -13.16 -8.89
CA SER A 48 22.13 -12.92 -7.57
C SER A 48 21.13 -11.76 -7.57
N GLU A 49 21.45 -10.66 -8.26
CA GLU A 49 20.52 -9.54 -8.44
C GLU A 49 19.27 -9.95 -9.22
N SER A 50 19.44 -10.77 -10.25
CA SER A 50 18.33 -11.28 -11.05
C SER A 50 17.39 -12.15 -10.21
N LEU A 51 17.93 -13.00 -9.34
CA LEU A 51 17.17 -13.84 -8.41
C LEU A 51 16.40 -13.00 -7.39
N ILE A 52 17.06 -11.98 -6.81
CA ILE A 52 16.40 -11.04 -5.91
C ILE A 52 15.23 -10.33 -6.60
N ARG A 53 15.38 -9.90 -7.85
CA ARG A 53 14.28 -9.26 -8.61
C ARG A 53 13.12 -10.23 -8.86
N ARG A 54 13.40 -11.49 -9.23
CA ARG A 54 12.36 -12.52 -9.41
C ARG A 54 11.63 -12.80 -8.10
N MET A 55 12.35 -12.91 -6.99
CA MET A 55 11.75 -13.05 -5.65
C MET A 55 10.90 -11.84 -5.24
N ASP A 56 11.31 -10.61 -5.59
CA ASP A 56 10.54 -9.39 -5.30
C ASP A 56 9.19 -9.39 -6.05
N LEU A 57 9.19 -9.80 -7.32
CA LEU A 57 7.96 -9.95 -8.11
C LEU A 57 7.05 -11.02 -7.53
N GLU A 58 7.59 -12.18 -7.17
CA GLU A 58 6.84 -13.28 -6.56
C GLU A 58 6.29 -12.89 -5.18
N ALA A 59 7.07 -12.21 -4.34
CA ALA A 59 6.60 -11.73 -3.04
C ALA A 59 5.45 -10.72 -3.15
N ARG A 60 5.40 -9.93 -4.23
CA ARG A 60 4.34 -8.94 -4.46
C ARG A 60 3.01 -9.56 -4.85
N SER A 61 3.00 -10.73 -5.48
CA SER A 61 1.78 -11.47 -5.85
C SER A 61 1.19 -12.25 -4.68
N MET A 62 1.90 -12.37 -3.56
CA MET A 62 1.44 -13.07 -2.36
C MET A 62 0.45 -12.26 -1.50
N GLN A 63 -0.29 -12.97 -0.64
CA GLN A 63 -1.22 -12.38 0.32
C GLN A 63 -0.51 -11.43 1.31
N PRO A 64 -1.18 -10.35 1.78
CA PRO A 64 -0.58 -9.33 2.65
C PRO A 64 0.09 -9.88 3.92
N SER A 65 -0.49 -10.93 4.52
CA SER A 65 0.01 -11.57 5.74
C SER A 65 1.40 -12.19 5.59
N VAL A 66 1.73 -12.74 4.42
CA VAL A 66 3.03 -13.38 4.13
C VAL A 66 3.99 -12.40 3.46
N LYS A 67 3.46 -11.50 2.62
CA LYS A 67 4.22 -10.52 1.84
C LYS A 67 5.16 -9.67 2.68
N ALA A 68 4.72 -9.19 3.84
CA ALA A 68 5.53 -8.31 4.69
C ALA A 68 6.83 -9.01 5.16
N GLY A 69 6.75 -10.29 5.55
CA GLY A 69 7.92 -11.06 5.98
C GLY A 69 8.90 -11.35 4.83
N LEU A 70 8.39 -11.62 3.63
CA LEU A 70 9.23 -11.86 2.45
C LEU A 70 9.96 -10.58 1.99
N LEU A 71 9.28 -9.43 2.01
CA LEU A 71 9.90 -8.16 1.67
C LEU A 71 10.98 -7.74 2.69
N ALA A 72 10.79 -8.06 3.97
CA ALA A 72 11.82 -7.83 4.99
C ALA A 72 13.09 -8.65 4.71
N LYS A 73 12.96 -9.95 4.41
CA LYS A 73 14.09 -10.80 3.98
C LYS A 73 14.77 -10.29 2.71
N LEU A 74 14.00 -9.86 1.72
CA LEU A 74 14.56 -9.32 0.48
C LEU A 74 15.36 -8.03 0.70
N ARG A 75 14.99 -7.22 1.70
CA ARG A 75 15.78 -6.04 2.07
C ARG A 75 17.13 -6.43 2.66
N GLU A 76 17.17 -7.48 3.48
CA GLU A 76 18.41 -8.03 4.04
C GLU A 76 19.32 -8.57 2.93
N TYR A 77 18.78 -9.42 2.03
CA TYR A 77 19.55 -9.94 0.88
C TYR A 77 20.10 -8.85 -0.05
N LYS A 78 19.35 -7.77 -0.27
CA LYS A 78 19.84 -6.60 -1.03
C LYS A 78 20.99 -5.90 -0.30
N SER A 79 20.91 -5.78 1.02
CA SER A 79 21.96 -5.18 1.84
C SER A 79 23.25 -6.03 1.79
N ASP A 80 23.12 -7.35 1.98
CA ASP A 80 24.27 -8.26 1.94
C ASP A 80 24.96 -8.26 0.59
N LEU A 81 24.18 -8.26 -0.50
CA LEU A 81 24.74 -8.21 -1.86
C LEU A 81 25.45 -6.88 -2.14
N ASN A 82 24.97 -5.76 -1.59
CA ASN A 82 25.66 -4.47 -1.67
C ASN A 82 26.99 -4.47 -0.90
N ASN A 83 27.04 -5.13 0.26
CA ASN A 83 28.30 -5.28 1.01
C ASN A 83 29.34 -6.06 0.18
N VAL A 84 28.94 -7.18 -0.42
CA VAL A 84 29.80 -8.00 -1.31
C VAL A 84 30.26 -7.19 -2.52
N LYS A 85 29.38 -6.38 -3.14
CA LYS A 85 29.77 -5.47 -4.22
C LYS A 85 30.83 -4.46 -3.78
N GLY A 86 30.71 -3.89 -2.58
CA GLY A 86 31.71 -3.00 -2.01
C GLY A 86 33.06 -3.70 -1.82
N GLU A 87 33.06 -4.95 -1.35
CA GLU A 87 34.28 -5.76 -1.24
C GLU A 87 34.95 -6.00 -2.61
N ILE A 88 34.16 -6.37 -3.62
CA ILE A 88 34.67 -6.61 -4.98
C ILE A 88 35.32 -5.35 -5.56
N LYS A 89 34.70 -4.17 -5.36
CA LYS A 89 35.26 -2.89 -5.79
C LYS A 89 36.61 -2.61 -5.13
N ARG A 90 36.72 -2.85 -3.82
CA ARG A 90 38.01 -2.75 -3.10
C ARG A 90 39.05 -3.72 -3.65
N LEU A 91 38.66 -4.95 -3.98
CA LEU A 91 39.56 -5.95 -4.55
C LEU A 91 40.00 -5.63 -5.99
N SER A 92 39.14 -4.99 -6.77
CA SER A 92 39.40 -4.62 -8.16
C SER A 92 40.22 -3.34 -8.30
N ALA A 93 40.30 -2.50 -7.26
CA ALA A 93 41.04 -1.25 -7.33
C ALA A 93 42.57 -1.51 -7.37
N PRO A 94 43.29 -1.02 -8.39
CA PRO A 94 44.74 -1.22 -8.51
C PRO A 94 45.57 -0.34 -7.58
N ASN A 95 44.98 0.69 -6.96
CA ASN A 95 45.63 1.58 -5.98
C ASN A 95 44.58 2.15 -5.01
N ALA A 96 44.95 2.26 -3.73
CA ALA A 96 44.08 2.77 -2.68
C ALA A 96 43.47 4.16 -2.99
N GLN A 97 44.22 5.05 -3.68
CA GLN A 97 43.71 6.38 -4.06
C GLN A 97 42.63 6.36 -5.15
N GLN A 98 42.60 5.35 -6.03
CA GLN A 98 41.56 5.22 -7.06
C GLN A 98 40.24 4.75 -6.42
N ALA A 99 40.34 3.78 -5.49
CA ALA A 99 39.21 3.31 -4.70
C ALA A 99 38.54 4.43 -3.92
N THR A 100 39.32 5.27 -3.20
CA THR A 100 38.76 6.40 -2.43
C THR A 100 38.07 7.43 -3.33
N ARG A 101 38.60 7.66 -4.54
CA ARG A 101 38.03 8.65 -5.47
C ARG A 101 36.72 8.16 -6.09
N GLU A 102 36.64 6.87 -6.40
CA GLU A 102 35.42 6.25 -6.93
C GLU A 102 34.37 6.04 -5.85
N GLU A 103 34.78 5.71 -4.62
CA GLU A 103 33.91 5.61 -3.44
C GLU A 103 33.34 6.98 -3.04
N LEU A 104 34.11 8.08 -3.17
CA LEU A 104 33.60 9.45 -2.99
C LEU A 104 32.60 9.87 -4.08
N LEU A 105 32.88 9.53 -5.35
CA LEU A 105 31.97 9.80 -6.46
C LEU A 105 30.67 8.98 -6.34
N GLU A 106 30.77 7.71 -5.96
CA GLU A 106 29.64 6.82 -5.75
C GLU A 106 28.86 7.19 -4.48
N SER A 107 29.53 7.58 -3.38
CA SER A 107 28.86 8.12 -2.19
C SER A 107 28.05 9.36 -2.54
N GLY A 108 28.60 10.30 -3.31
CA GLY A 108 27.85 11.48 -3.75
C GLY A 108 26.67 11.14 -4.67
N MET A 109 26.83 10.15 -5.55
CA MET A 109 25.74 9.68 -6.42
C MET A 109 24.68 8.87 -5.67
N SER A 110 25.09 8.09 -4.68
CA SER A 110 24.23 7.29 -3.82
C SER A 110 23.45 8.20 -2.88
N ASP A 111 24.09 9.18 -2.24
CA ASP A 111 23.42 10.16 -1.38
C ASP A 111 22.38 10.98 -2.15
N THR A 112 22.68 11.38 -3.39
CA THR A 112 21.71 12.06 -4.26
C THR A 112 20.57 11.15 -4.70
N LEU A 113 20.84 9.87 -5.00
CA LEU A 113 19.81 8.89 -5.33
C LEU A 113 18.92 8.55 -4.12
N THR A 114 19.52 8.44 -2.93
CA THR A 114 18.81 8.17 -1.68
C THR A 114 17.94 9.36 -1.30
N ALA A 115 18.47 10.59 -1.37
CA ALA A 115 17.71 11.82 -1.14
C ALA A 115 16.56 11.98 -2.15
N SER A 116 16.80 11.66 -3.44
CA SER A 116 15.77 11.66 -4.47
C SER A 116 14.67 10.61 -4.22
N SER A 117 15.07 9.40 -3.82
CA SER A 117 14.13 8.32 -3.46
C SER A 117 13.31 8.67 -2.23
N ASP A 118 13.92 9.28 -1.21
CA ASP A 118 13.23 9.68 0.02
C ASP A 118 12.22 10.82 -0.26
N GLN A 119 12.59 11.78 -1.10
CA GLN A 119 11.67 12.82 -1.58
C GLN A 119 10.49 12.22 -2.36
N ARG A 120 10.75 11.24 -3.23
CA ARG A 120 9.70 10.53 -3.96
C ARG A 120 8.77 9.74 -3.03
N GLY A 121 9.32 9.09 -2.01
CA GLY A 121 8.56 8.40 -0.97
C GLY A 121 7.63 9.35 -0.21
N ARG A 122 8.16 10.51 0.21
CA ARG A 122 7.36 11.56 0.88
C ARG A 122 6.24 12.08 -0.01
N LEU A 123 6.51 12.31 -1.30
CA LEU A 123 5.50 12.76 -2.26
C LEU A 123 4.41 11.71 -2.52
N MET A 124 4.77 10.43 -2.57
CA MET A 124 3.79 9.34 -2.69
C MET A 124 2.89 9.28 -1.45
N MET A 125 3.46 9.39 -0.25
CA MET A 125 2.68 9.41 0.99
C MET A 125 1.73 10.61 1.08
N THR A 126 2.17 11.80 0.67
CA THR A 126 1.28 12.97 0.66
C THR A 126 0.19 12.85 -0.40
N SER A 127 0.49 12.29 -1.57
CA SER A 127 -0.52 12.01 -2.60
C SER A 127 -1.54 10.98 -2.16
N GLU A 128 -1.12 9.92 -1.46
CA GLU A 128 -2.03 8.90 -0.94
C GLU A 128 -2.95 9.46 0.14
N ARG A 129 -2.42 10.26 1.07
CA ARG A 129 -3.22 10.99 2.07
C ARG A 129 -4.22 11.94 1.43
N LEU A 130 -3.83 12.64 0.37
CA LEU A 130 -4.72 13.53 -0.38
C LEU A 130 -5.85 12.73 -1.04
N ASN A 131 -5.54 11.62 -1.71
CA ASN A 131 -6.54 10.76 -2.32
C ASN A 131 -7.54 10.22 -1.28
N GLN A 132 -7.05 9.71 -0.15
CA GLN A 132 -7.92 9.26 0.95
C GLN A 132 -8.81 10.39 1.47
N SER A 133 -8.28 11.61 1.60
CA SER A 133 -9.09 12.77 2.00
C SER A 133 -10.14 13.12 0.95
N SER A 134 -9.80 13.05 -0.33
CA SER A 134 -10.73 13.30 -1.44
C SER A 134 -11.88 12.28 -1.44
N ASP A 135 -11.56 11.00 -1.23
CA ASP A 135 -12.57 9.94 -1.19
C ASP A 135 -13.48 10.08 0.03
N ARG A 136 -12.93 10.43 1.20
CA ARG A 136 -13.74 10.73 2.39
C ARG A 136 -14.68 11.93 2.18
N ILE A 137 -14.24 12.96 1.45
CA ILE A 137 -15.09 14.11 1.11
C ILE A 137 -16.22 13.67 0.17
N ARG A 138 -15.92 12.88 -0.87
CA ARG A 138 -16.95 12.35 -1.78
C ARG A 138 -17.97 11.48 -1.05
N GLU A 139 -17.52 10.63 -0.15
CA GLU A 139 -18.40 9.78 0.65
C GLU A 139 -19.27 10.60 1.61
N SER A 140 -18.68 11.62 2.26
CA SER A 140 -19.44 12.55 3.10
C SER A 140 -20.48 13.33 2.30
N GLN A 141 -20.16 13.77 1.08
CA GLN A 141 -21.13 14.45 0.22
C GLN A 141 -22.29 13.51 -0.16
N ARG A 142 -21.99 12.27 -0.54
CA ARG A 142 -23.02 11.25 -0.82
C ARG A 142 -23.93 11.04 0.39
N THR A 143 -23.35 10.81 1.56
CA THR A 143 -24.11 10.61 2.80
C THR A 143 -25.00 11.81 3.11
N VAL A 144 -24.50 13.03 2.92
CA VAL A 144 -25.30 14.26 3.13
C VAL A 144 -26.49 14.32 2.18
N PHE A 145 -26.31 14.02 0.89
CA PHE A 145 -27.42 13.97 -0.07
C PHE A 145 -28.46 12.90 0.29
N GLU A 146 -28.03 11.70 0.71
CA GLU A 146 -28.94 10.65 1.17
C GLU A 146 -29.72 11.10 2.41
N THR A 147 -29.07 11.79 3.35
CA THR A 147 -29.76 12.34 4.54
C THR A 147 -30.73 13.46 4.20
N GLU A 148 -30.45 14.27 3.17
CA GLU A 148 -31.36 15.30 2.66
C GLU A 148 -32.61 14.65 2.06
N GLU A 149 -32.45 13.62 1.22
CA GLU A 149 -33.56 12.87 0.62
C GLU A 149 -34.47 12.23 1.68
N ILE A 150 -33.87 11.57 2.69
CA ILE A 150 -34.61 11.03 3.82
C ILE A 150 -35.35 12.15 4.58
N GLY A 151 -34.70 13.31 4.79
CA GLY A 151 -35.32 14.47 5.42
C GLY A 151 -36.55 14.98 4.67
N VAL A 152 -36.48 15.03 3.34
CA VAL A 152 -37.62 15.40 2.47
C VAL A 152 -38.77 14.39 2.62
N SER A 153 -38.46 13.09 2.62
CA SER A 153 -39.47 12.03 2.82
C SER A 153 -40.18 12.18 4.18
N ILE A 154 -39.43 12.42 5.26
CA ILE A 154 -39.99 12.61 6.61
C ILE A 154 -40.92 13.82 6.65
N LEU A 155 -40.53 14.94 6.03
CA LEU A 155 -41.37 16.15 5.97
C LEU A 155 -42.67 15.89 5.20
N GLN A 156 -42.62 15.12 4.13
CA GLN A 156 -43.79 14.74 3.36
C GLN A 156 -44.72 13.80 4.14
N ASP A 157 -44.17 12.84 4.87
CA ASP A 157 -44.94 11.95 5.75
C ASP A 157 -45.61 12.72 6.89
N LEU A 158 -44.89 13.64 7.55
CA LEU A 158 -45.45 14.50 8.58
C LEU A 158 -46.58 15.38 8.03
N HIS A 159 -46.44 15.88 6.80
CA HIS A 159 -47.51 16.62 6.13
C HIS A 159 -48.74 15.75 5.91
N ASN A 160 -48.55 14.53 5.38
CA ASN A 160 -49.64 13.58 5.15
C ASN A 160 -50.33 13.19 6.46
N GLN A 161 -49.57 12.89 7.51
CA GLN A 161 -50.09 12.58 8.85
C GLN A 161 -50.93 13.74 9.41
N ARG A 162 -50.46 14.99 9.26
CA ARG A 162 -51.23 16.18 9.64
C ARG A 162 -52.55 16.25 8.88
N GLN A 163 -52.53 16.02 7.57
CA GLN A 163 -53.76 16.01 6.77
C GLN A 163 -54.72 14.93 7.27
N SER A 164 -54.27 13.69 7.45
CA SER A 164 -55.12 12.60 7.98
C SER A 164 -55.74 12.93 9.33
N LEU A 165 -54.98 13.56 10.24
CA LEU A 165 -55.49 13.97 11.55
C LEU A 165 -56.55 15.08 11.44
N LEU A 166 -56.36 16.05 10.54
CA LEU A 166 -57.37 17.09 10.27
C LEU A 166 -58.65 16.50 9.66
N HIS A 167 -58.53 15.53 8.75
CA HIS A 167 -59.68 14.83 8.17
C HIS A 167 -60.43 14.01 9.23
N ALA A 168 -59.71 13.29 10.09
CA ALA A 168 -60.30 12.54 11.20
C ALA A 168 -61.02 13.47 12.18
N HIS A 169 -60.40 14.59 12.57
CA HIS A 169 -61.01 15.60 13.42
C HIS A 169 -62.29 16.17 12.82
N THR A 170 -62.25 16.55 11.53
CA THR A 170 -63.42 17.06 10.82
C THR A 170 -64.56 16.02 10.81
N THR A 171 -64.22 14.76 10.55
CA THR A 171 -65.20 13.64 10.55
C THR A 171 -65.80 13.42 11.94
N VAL A 172 -65.00 13.48 13.00
CA VAL A 172 -65.51 13.35 14.38
C VAL A 172 -66.43 14.52 14.74
N CYS A 173 -66.07 15.76 14.39
CA CYS A 173 -66.92 16.92 14.62
C CYS A 173 -68.26 16.83 13.88
N THR A 174 -68.26 16.38 12.61
CA THR A 174 -69.50 16.23 11.83
C THR A 174 -70.39 15.13 12.40
N LEU A 175 -69.81 13.99 12.78
CA LEU A 175 -70.55 12.89 13.43
C LEU A 175 -71.14 13.32 14.78
N PHE A 176 -70.39 14.06 15.60
CA PHE A 176 -70.88 14.58 16.88
C PHE A 176 -72.08 15.52 16.68
N SER A 177 -71.97 16.44 15.71
CA SER A 177 -73.09 17.34 15.35
C SER A 177 -74.32 16.59 14.84
N GLN A 178 -74.13 15.50 14.07
CA GLN A 178 -75.24 14.65 13.65
C GLN A 178 -75.91 13.94 14.84
N VAL A 179 -75.12 13.38 15.77
CA VAL A 179 -75.65 12.71 16.97
C VAL A 179 -76.46 13.66 17.84
N ASP A 180 -75.98 14.90 18.06
CA ASP A 180 -76.73 15.92 18.81
C ASP A 180 -78.07 16.27 18.13
N LEU A 181 -78.07 16.37 16.79
CA LEU A 181 -79.29 16.61 16.02
C LEU A 181 -80.30 15.45 16.16
N PHE A 182 -79.83 14.20 16.12
CA PHE A 182 -80.68 13.03 16.33
C PHE A 182 -81.21 12.92 17.76
N GLY A 183 -80.40 13.23 18.77
CA GLY A 183 -80.82 13.25 20.18
C GLY A 183 -81.89 14.30 20.46
N THR A 184 -81.72 15.51 19.91
CA THR A 184 -82.72 16.59 20.04
C THR A 184 -84.01 16.30 19.27
N LEU A 185 -83.95 15.62 18.13
CA LEU A 185 -85.16 15.13 17.45
C LEU A 185 -85.86 14.05 18.28
N SER A 186 -85.14 13.05 18.80
CA SER A 186 -85.71 11.97 19.60
C SER A 186 -86.47 12.48 20.83
N HIS A 187 -85.89 13.45 21.56
CA HIS A 187 -86.55 14.10 22.70
C HIS A 187 -87.81 14.90 22.35
N ARG A 188 -88.00 15.28 21.09
CA ARG A 188 -89.18 16.04 20.64
C ARG A 188 -90.34 15.14 20.18
N TRP A 189 -90.10 13.83 20.03
CA TRP A 189 -91.09 12.83 19.62
C TRP A 189 -91.44 11.82 20.72
N SER A 190 -90.95 12.02 21.95
CA SER A 190 -91.31 11.25 23.15
C SER A 190 -92.00 12.13 24.17
#